data_AF-A0A7W0G203-F1
#
_entry.id   AF-A0A7W0G203-F1
#
_cell.length_a   1.000
_cell.length_b   1.000
_cell.length_c   1.000
_cell.angle_alpha   90.00
_cell.angle_beta   90.00
_cell.angle_gamma   90.00
#
_symmetry.space_group_name_H-M   'P 1'
#
loop_
_entity.id
_entity.type
_entity.pdbx_description
1 polymer ?
#
loop_
_entity_poly.entity_id
_entity_poly.type
_entity_poly.pdbx_seq_one_letter_code
_entity_poly.pdbx_strand_id
1 'polypeptide(L)'
;MRESDLAANRKSVLQQKARTHAHIRLMQPWLSQFVAHVRSRRDETKRLLDAALECAEGDSFVVDGRRYERLRNRLNEEKRRGTLVPAIVRRLDQPSAPTIHCRLREDRAFWTWAVTEVFRLTGLRCEELTELTHLSIRDHMTAEGQGVLLLQVAPSKQDRERVLPVCPELAHALAQIIRRARGHAPSIPCIPRYDPLERTIGAPLPYLFQGGPKRQRGVFCREHIRALLRNASLELGLRDKDGTAVFFQAHDFRRLFATEAVNNGLPLHIAAKLLGHADLNTTRGYVAVYEDEVVRHYQTYLARRRAFRPPHEYREPTDAEWAEFAQHFRRRKLALGDCYRPYGTDCPHEHACIRCPMLR
;
A
#
# COMPACT_ATOMS: atom_id res chain seq x y z
N MET A 1 10.39 39.12 1.91
CA MET A 1 10.98 37.80 2.24
C MET A 1 12.30 37.72 1.49
N ARG A 2 13.45 37.55 2.16
CA ARG A 2 14.77 37.65 1.50
C ARG A 2 15.04 36.38 0.68
N GLU A 3 15.72 36.52 -0.46
CA GLU A 3 16.10 35.39 -1.34
C GLU A 3 16.88 34.29 -0.62
N SER A 4 17.70 34.67 0.37
CA SER A 4 18.43 33.75 1.25
C SER A 4 17.51 32.81 2.02
N ASP A 5 16.36 33.32 2.48
CA ASP A 5 15.40 32.56 3.29
C ASP A 5 14.63 31.56 2.42
N LEU A 6 14.35 31.94 1.17
CA LEU A 6 13.75 31.07 0.16
C LEU A 6 14.71 29.95 -0.27
N ALA A 7 16.00 30.25 -0.44
CA ALA A 7 17.02 29.26 -0.80
C ALA A 7 17.28 28.26 0.34
N ALA A 8 17.37 28.73 1.58
CA ALA A 8 17.52 27.88 2.76
C ALA A 8 16.31 26.96 2.96
N ASN A 9 15.09 27.48 2.76
CA ASN A 9 13.86 26.69 2.81
C ASN A 9 13.83 25.61 1.71
N ARG A 10 14.19 25.96 0.46
CA ARG A 10 14.31 24.98 -0.64
C ARG A 10 15.31 23.86 -0.32
N LYS A 11 16.47 24.19 0.24
CA LYS A 11 17.48 23.20 0.64
C LYS A 11 16.95 22.26 1.73
N SER A 12 16.28 22.80 2.74
CA SER A 12 15.66 22.01 3.81
C SER A 12 14.59 21.05 3.27
N VAL A 13 13.71 21.53 2.37
CA VAL A 13 12.67 20.71 1.72
C VAL A 13 13.29 19.57 0.92
N LEU A 14 14.35 19.84 0.14
CA LEU A 14 15.04 18.81 -0.64
C LEU A 14 15.72 17.77 0.26
N GLN A 15 16.38 18.20 1.35
CA GLN A 15 16.99 17.28 2.31
C GLN A 15 15.94 16.40 3.01
N GLN A 16 14.81 16.97 3.41
CA GLN A 16 13.72 16.22 4.02
C GLN A 16 13.15 15.18 3.04
N LYS A 17 12.99 15.55 1.77
CA LYS A 17 12.56 14.63 0.71
C LYS A 17 13.56 13.50 0.51
N ALA A 18 14.86 13.80 0.45
CA ALA A 18 15.91 12.79 0.30
C ALA A 18 15.95 11.81 1.48
N ARG A 19 15.86 12.30 2.72
CA ARG A 19 15.76 11.46 3.93
C ARG A 19 14.55 10.55 3.89
N THR A 20 13.40 11.10 3.49
CA THR A 20 12.16 10.33 3.37
C THR A 20 12.27 9.24 2.31
N HIS A 21 12.86 9.53 1.14
CA HIS A 21 13.09 8.52 0.10
C HIS A 21 14.09 7.46 0.56
N ALA A 22 15.15 7.83 1.29
CA ALA A 22 16.07 6.87 1.88
C ALA A 22 15.37 5.94 2.88
N HIS A 23 14.49 6.48 3.73
CA HIS A 23 13.68 5.69 4.66
C HIS A 23 12.76 4.69 3.94
N ILE A 24 12.11 5.11 2.84
CA ILE A 24 11.27 4.19 2.05
C ILE A 24 12.09 3.09 1.38
N ARG A 25 13.28 3.41 0.87
CA ARG A 25 14.21 2.40 0.34
C ARG A 25 14.62 1.39 1.40
N LEU A 26 14.82 1.85 2.63
CA LEU A 26 15.09 0.98 3.76
C LEU A 26 13.89 0.08 4.07
N MET A 27 12.67 0.62 4.10
CA MET A 27 11.45 -0.10 4.49
C MET A 27 10.93 -1.08 3.43
N GLN A 28 11.18 -0.83 2.14
CA GLN A 28 10.60 -1.62 1.04
C GLN A 28 10.95 -3.12 1.13
N PRO A 29 12.21 -3.55 1.37
CA PRO A 29 12.54 -4.97 1.54
C PRO A 29 11.91 -5.61 2.79
N TRP A 30 11.65 -4.82 3.83
CA TRP A 30 11.05 -5.30 5.08
C TRP A 30 9.54 -5.50 4.97
N LEU A 31 8.86 -4.91 3.97
CA LEU A 31 7.40 -4.96 3.88
C LEU A 31 6.86 -6.40 3.82
N SER A 32 7.47 -7.25 2.98
CA SER A 32 7.04 -8.66 2.86
C SER A 32 7.25 -9.44 4.15
N GLN A 33 8.40 -9.25 4.80
CA GLN A 33 8.72 -9.87 6.09
C GLN A 33 7.79 -9.40 7.21
N PHE A 34 7.47 -8.10 7.23
CA PHE A 34 6.55 -7.51 8.19
C PHE A 34 5.13 -8.06 8.04
N VAL A 35 4.63 -8.14 6.79
CA VAL A 35 3.32 -8.73 6.51
C VAL A 35 3.28 -10.20 6.90
N ALA A 36 4.30 -10.98 6.54
CA ALA A 36 4.41 -12.39 6.91
C ALA A 36 4.45 -12.58 8.44
N HIS A 37 5.24 -11.76 9.14
CA HIS A 37 5.32 -11.77 10.60
C HIS A 37 3.97 -11.50 11.23
N VAL A 38 3.30 -10.41 10.84
CA VAL A 38 2.01 -10.02 11.42
C VAL A 38 0.93 -11.07 11.17
N ARG A 39 0.92 -11.73 10.00
CA ARG A 39 0.04 -12.87 9.71
C ARG A 39 0.36 -14.07 10.60
N SER A 40 1.64 -14.48 10.69
CA SER A 40 2.06 -15.58 11.57
C SER A 40 1.68 -15.33 13.02
N ARG A 41 1.94 -14.11 13.53
CA ARG A 41 1.60 -13.72 14.91
C ARG A 41 0.09 -13.80 15.16
N ARG A 42 -0.73 -13.38 14.19
CA ARG A 42 -2.19 -13.51 14.28
C ARG A 42 -2.59 -14.97 14.39
N ASP A 43 -2.08 -15.83 13.52
CA ASP A 43 -2.48 -17.24 13.48
C ASP A 43 -1.99 -18.00 14.73
N GLU A 44 -0.76 -17.78 15.16
CA GLU A 44 -0.20 -18.35 16.39
C GLU A 44 -1.02 -17.96 17.64
N THR A 45 -1.36 -16.68 17.77
CA THR A 45 -2.11 -16.20 18.94
C THR A 45 -3.55 -16.68 18.93
N LYS A 46 -4.15 -16.85 17.74
CA LYS A 46 -5.47 -17.47 17.58
C LYS A 46 -5.45 -18.95 17.99
N ARG A 47 -4.50 -19.74 17.49
CA ARG A 47 -4.33 -21.16 17.90
C ARG A 47 -4.14 -21.30 19.41
N LEU A 48 -3.27 -20.46 20.00
CA LEU A 48 -3.05 -20.46 21.44
C LEU A 48 -4.32 -20.10 22.23
N LEU A 49 -5.10 -19.12 21.76
CA LEU A 49 -6.36 -18.75 22.39
C LEU A 49 -7.38 -19.89 22.30
N ASP A 50 -7.54 -20.53 21.14
CA ASP A 50 -8.51 -21.61 20.95
C ASP A 50 -8.19 -22.80 21.85
N ALA A 51 -6.95 -23.28 21.83
CA ALA A 51 -6.50 -24.37 22.70
C ALA A 51 -6.63 -24.02 24.19
N ALA A 52 -6.35 -22.76 24.56
CA ALA A 52 -6.55 -22.29 25.92
C ALA A 52 -8.04 -22.24 26.32
N LEU A 53 -8.97 -22.03 25.39
CA LEU A 53 -10.40 -22.02 25.69
C LEU A 53 -10.98 -23.43 25.80
N GLU A 54 -10.43 -24.39 25.04
CA GLU A 54 -10.80 -25.82 25.08
C GLU A 54 -10.23 -26.56 26.30
N CYS A 55 -9.03 -26.20 26.76
CA CYS A 55 -8.40 -26.79 27.95
C CYS A 55 -9.12 -26.39 29.24
N ALA A 56 -9.36 -27.30 30.19
CA ALA A 56 -9.95 -26.94 31.48
C ALA A 56 -9.00 -26.08 32.34
N GLU A 57 -9.56 -25.33 33.30
CA GLU A 57 -8.77 -24.49 34.21
C GLU A 57 -7.93 -25.34 35.18
N GLY A 58 -6.62 -25.16 35.16
CA GLY A 58 -5.63 -25.93 35.93
C GLY A 58 -4.94 -27.02 35.11
N ASP A 59 -5.46 -27.36 33.94
CA ASP A 59 -4.90 -28.39 33.08
C ASP A 59 -3.80 -27.83 32.17
N SER A 60 -2.96 -28.74 31.66
CA SER A 60 -1.89 -28.42 30.72
C SER A 60 -2.18 -28.92 29.32
N PHE A 61 -1.72 -28.17 28.32
CA PHE A 61 -1.92 -28.46 26.91
C PHE A 61 -0.68 -28.03 26.09
N VAL A 62 -0.61 -28.43 24.83
CA VAL A 62 0.53 -28.14 23.94
C VAL A 62 0.04 -27.41 22.70
N VAL A 63 0.74 -26.33 22.32
CA VAL A 63 0.50 -25.58 21.08
C VAL A 63 1.83 -25.25 20.44
N ASP A 64 1.98 -25.52 19.15
CA ASP A 64 3.20 -25.25 18.37
C ASP A 64 4.47 -25.77 19.08
N GLY A 65 4.39 -26.98 19.65
CA GLY A 65 5.49 -27.66 20.36
C GLY A 65 5.82 -27.11 21.76
N ARG A 66 5.06 -26.12 22.26
CA ARG A 66 5.28 -25.50 23.58
C ARG A 66 4.20 -25.93 24.55
N ARG A 67 4.60 -26.22 25.80
CA ARG A 67 3.70 -26.70 26.86
C ARG A 67 3.21 -25.54 27.71
N TYR A 68 1.90 -25.45 27.87
CA TYR A 68 1.20 -24.39 28.61
C TYR A 68 0.33 -25.01 29.71
N GLU A 69 0.05 -24.22 30.74
CA GLU A 69 -0.96 -24.50 31.77
C GLU A 69 -2.01 -23.40 31.74
N ARG A 70 -3.30 -23.74 31.65
CA ARG A 70 -4.39 -22.77 31.79
C ARG A 70 -4.58 -22.45 33.26
N LEU A 71 -4.39 -21.20 33.65
CA LEU A 71 -4.50 -20.80 35.05
C LEU A 71 -5.97 -20.71 35.48
N ARG A 72 -6.23 -21.14 36.73
CA ARG A 72 -7.54 -21.00 37.36
C ARG A 72 -7.90 -19.53 37.54
N ASN A 73 -9.07 -19.15 37.09
CA ASN A 73 -9.55 -17.78 37.22
C ASN A 73 -10.17 -17.57 38.61
N ARG A 74 -9.44 -16.88 39.50
CA ARG A 74 -9.88 -16.55 40.87
C ARG A 74 -10.96 -15.46 40.97
N LEU A 75 -11.53 -14.99 39.86
CA LEU A 75 -12.65 -14.04 39.90
C LEU A 75 -13.92 -14.73 40.44
N ASN A 76 -14.55 -14.12 41.45
CA ASN A 76 -15.84 -14.54 42.03
C ASN A 76 -16.90 -14.72 40.94
N GLU A 77 -17.79 -15.70 41.11
CA GLU A 77 -18.83 -16.09 40.15
C GLU A 77 -19.75 -14.94 39.72
N GLU A 78 -20.07 -14.02 40.62
CA GLU A 78 -20.86 -12.81 40.30
C GLU A 78 -20.18 -11.91 39.26
N LYS A 79 -18.84 -11.82 39.28
CA LYS A 79 -18.06 -11.06 38.27
C LYS A 79 -17.90 -11.82 36.94
N ARG A 80 -18.22 -13.13 36.92
CA ARG A 80 -18.24 -13.95 35.70
C ARG A 80 -19.50 -13.71 34.85
N ARG A 81 -20.64 -13.35 35.47
CA ARG A 81 -21.91 -13.04 34.77
C ARG A 81 -21.81 -11.73 33.98
N GLY A 82 -21.19 -11.78 32.80
CA GLY A 82 -21.12 -10.66 31.85
C GLY A 82 -19.73 -10.33 31.32
N THR A 83 -18.68 -11.02 31.80
CA THR A 83 -17.30 -10.85 31.32
C THR A 83 -16.89 -12.06 30.49
N LEU A 84 -16.24 -11.83 29.34
CA LEU A 84 -15.61 -12.90 28.56
C LEU A 84 -14.70 -13.74 29.48
N VAL A 85 -14.86 -15.06 29.49
CA VAL A 85 -14.03 -15.97 30.30
C VAL A 85 -12.56 -15.68 30.03
N PRO A 86 -11.77 -15.22 31.02
CA PRO A 86 -10.37 -14.93 30.81
C PRO A 86 -9.62 -16.23 30.52
N ALA A 87 -8.90 -16.24 29.40
CA ALA A 87 -7.97 -17.32 29.04
C ALA A 87 -6.56 -16.82 29.38
N ILE A 88 -6.08 -17.16 30.58
CA ILE A 88 -4.74 -16.82 31.05
C ILE A 88 -3.93 -18.11 31.12
N VAL A 89 -2.75 -18.12 30.53
CA VAL A 89 -1.89 -19.30 30.49
C VAL A 89 -0.49 -18.97 30.98
N ARG A 90 0.20 -19.97 31.53
CA ARG A 90 1.63 -19.90 31.86
C ARG A 90 2.38 -20.88 30.99
N ARG A 91 3.58 -20.50 30.55
CA ARG A 91 4.52 -21.39 29.88
C ARG A 91 5.18 -22.31 30.89
N LEU A 92 5.07 -23.62 30.70
CA LEU A 92 5.68 -24.62 31.58
C LEU A 92 7.15 -24.87 31.24
N ASP A 93 7.55 -24.63 29.99
CA ASP A 93 8.94 -24.68 29.53
C ASP A 93 9.78 -23.48 30.01
N GLN A 94 9.12 -22.39 30.42
CA GLN A 94 9.76 -21.20 30.98
C GLN A 94 8.94 -20.67 32.17
N PRO A 95 9.01 -21.31 33.36
CA PRO A 95 8.16 -20.96 34.50
C PRO A 95 8.33 -19.52 35.01
N SER A 96 9.50 -18.92 34.78
CA SER A 96 9.80 -17.52 35.12
C SER A 96 9.21 -16.51 34.13
N ALA A 97 8.70 -16.95 32.97
CA ALA A 97 8.09 -16.07 32.00
C ALA A 97 6.76 -15.50 32.53
N PRO A 98 6.41 -14.25 32.18
CA PRO A 98 5.13 -13.68 32.57
C PRO A 98 3.96 -14.50 32.02
N THR A 99 2.85 -14.49 32.76
CA THR A 99 1.60 -15.11 32.29
C THR A 99 1.09 -14.41 31.03
N ILE A 100 0.42 -15.18 30.18
CA ILE A 100 -0.06 -14.72 28.89
C ILE A 100 -1.59 -14.60 28.95
N HIS A 101 -2.08 -13.37 28.79
CA HIS A 101 -3.50 -13.12 28.57
C HIS A 101 -3.85 -13.40 27.10
N CYS A 102 -4.27 -14.63 26.79
CA CYS A 102 -4.46 -15.09 25.41
C CYS A 102 -5.41 -14.20 24.61
N ARG A 103 -6.54 -13.79 25.21
CA ARG A 103 -7.52 -12.90 24.53
C ARG A 103 -6.94 -11.55 24.16
N LEU A 104 -6.21 -10.92 25.08
CA LEU A 104 -5.60 -9.60 24.83
C LEU A 104 -4.50 -9.71 23.77
N ARG A 105 -3.71 -10.79 23.82
CA ARG A 105 -2.63 -11.04 22.87
C ARG A 105 -3.16 -11.32 21.47
N GLU A 106 -4.21 -12.13 21.34
CA GLU A 106 -4.89 -12.39 20.08
C GLU A 106 -5.56 -11.13 19.52
N ASP A 107 -6.27 -10.37 20.37
CA ASP A 107 -6.96 -9.15 19.92
C ASP A 107 -5.96 -8.12 19.37
N ARG A 108 -4.84 -7.92 20.09
CA ARG A 108 -3.75 -7.06 19.62
C ARG A 108 -3.17 -7.57 18.29
N ALA A 109 -2.92 -8.88 18.15
CA ALA A 109 -2.36 -9.45 16.92
C ALA A 109 -3.34 -9.32 15.74
N PHE A 110 -4.64 -9.54 15.97
CA PHE A 110 -5.69 -9.35 14.98
C PHE A 110 -5.73 -7.90 14.49
N TRP A 111 -5.75 -6.93 15.40
CA TRP A 111 -5.84 -5.52 15.01
C TRP A 111 -4.55 -5.00 14.36
N THR A 112 -3.37 -5.47 14.79
CA THR A 112 -2.11 -5.20 14.06
C THR A 112 -2.20 -5.71 12.62
N TRP A 113 -2.70 -6.94 12.42
CA TRP A 113 -2.91 -7.51 11.08
C TRP A 113 -3.91 -6.70 10.26
N ALA A 114 -5.09 -6.40 10.83
CA ALA A 114 -6.14 -5.65 10.15
C ALA A 114 -5.65 -4.27 9.67
N VAL A 115 -4.98 -3.52 10.55
CA VAL A 115 -4.38 -2.22 10.24
C VAL A 115 -3.34 -2.34 9.13
N THR A 116 -2.47 -3.34 9.20
CA THR A 116 -1.40 -3.57 8.22
C THR A 116 -1.96 -3.90 6.84
N GLU A 117 -2.93 -4.83 6.75
CA GLU A 117 -3.56 -5.21 5.49
C GLU A 117 -4.29 -4.03 4.85
N VAL A 118 -5.09 -3.28 5.63
CA VAL A 118 -5.81 -2.15 5.08
C VAL A 118 -4.83 -1.09 4.60
N PHE A 119 -3.83 -0.68 5.40
CA PHE A 119 -2.86 0.32 4.95
C PHE A 119 -2.09 -0.10 3.70
N ARG A 120 -1.57 -1.33 3.64
CA ARG A 120 -0.76 -1.76 2.48
C ARG A 120 -1.58 -1.88 1.20
N LEU A 121 -2.87 -2.23 1.30
CA LEU A 121 -3.75 -2.45 0.13
C LEU A 121 -4.46 -1.19 -0.36
N THR A 122 -4.46 -0.12 0.43
CA THR A 122 -5.24 1.10 0.13
C THR A 122 -4.41 2.39 0.12
N GLY A 123 -3.27 2.40 0.80
CA GLY A 123 -2.50 3.62 1.05
C GLY A 123 -3.26 4.68 1.87
N LEU A 124 -4.26 4.30 2.67
CA LEU A 124 -4.99 5.23 3.52
C LEU A 124 -4.07 5.98 4.49
N ARG A 125 -4.45 7.21 4.84
CA ARG A 125 -3.90 7.91 6.01
C ARG A 125 -4.41 7.26 7.29
N CYS A 126 -3.70 7.50 8.38
CA CYS A 126 -4.11 7.00 9.70
C CYS A 126 -5.47 7.58 10.12
N GLU A 127 -5.70 8.86 9.86
CA GLU A 127 -6.97 9.55 10.14
C GLU A 127 -8.11 8.92 9.33
N GLU A 128 -7.90 8.71 8.02
CA GLU A 128 -8.88 8.07 7.14
C GLU A 128 -9.24 6.64 7.60
N LEU A 129 -8.25 5.87 8.09
CA LEU A 129 -8.49 4.54 8.64
C LEU A 129 -9.42 4.59 9.85
N THR A 130 -9.20 5.55 10.76
CA THR A 130 -10.01 5.71 11.98
C THR A 130 -11.44 6.19 11.69
N GLU A 131 -11.67 6.75 10.50
CA GLU A 131 -12.98 7.23 10.04
C GLU A 131 -13.73 6.21 9.19
N LEU A 132 -13.11 5.08 8.82
CA LEU A 132 -13.79 4.04 8.06
C LEU A 132 -14.96 3.46 8.84
N THR A 133 -16.13 3.44 8.20
CA THR A 133 -17.35 2.85 8.74
C THR A 133 -17.86 1.72 7.84
N HIS A 134 -18.83 0.95 8.32
CA HIS A 134 -19.53 -0.01 7.46
C HIS A 134 -20.20 0.67 6.25
N LEU A 135 -20.58 1.95 6.37
CA LEU A 135 -21.19 2.74 5.29
C LEU A 135 -20.17 3.16 4.21
N SER A 136 -18.88 3.06 4.50
CA SER A 136 -17.80 3.33 3.54
C SER A 136 -17.70 2.24 2.48
N ILE A 137 -18.32 1.06 2.67
CA ILE A 137 -18.26 -0.05 1.72
C ILE A 137 -19.53 -0.02 0.87
N ARG A 138 -19.36 0.05 -0.46
CA ARG A 138 -20.44 0.16 -1.44
C ARG A 138 -20.33 -0.94 -2.48
N ASP A 139 -21.46 -1.51 -2.83
CA ASP A 139 -21.57 -2.36 -4.01
C ASP A 139 -21.65 -1.48 -5.27
N HIS A 140 -20.95 -1.86 -6.32
CA HIS A 140 -21.00 -1.20 -7.62
C HIS A 140 -21.06 -2.24 -8.74
N MET A 141 -21.98 -2.06 -9.68
CA MET A 141 -22.06 -2.88 -10.88
C MET A 141 -21.37 -2.15 -12.03
N THR A 142 -20.42 -2.81 -12.68
CA THR A 142 -19.80 -2.28 -13.90
C THR A 142 -20.79 -2.31 -15.07
N ALA A 143 -20.48 -1.58 -16.14
CA ALA A 143 -21.27 -1.61 -17.38
C ALA A 143 -21.37 -3.01 -18.00
N GLU A 144 -20.43 -3.90 -17.69
CA GLU A 144 -20.36 -5.29 -18.15
C GLU A 144 -21.11 -6.26 -17.21
N GLY A 145 -21.79 -5.75 -16.17
CA GLY A 145 -22.56 -6.56 -15.22
C GLY A 145 -21.71 -7.27 -14.16
N GLN A 146 -20.45 -6.87 -13.96
CA GLN A 146 -19.60 -7.43 -12.90
C GLN A 146 -19.77 -6.62 -11.60
N GLY A 147 -20.02 -7.31 -10.49
CA GLY A 147 -20.09 -6.70 -9.16
C GLY A 147 -18.69 -6.43 -8.59
N VAL A 148 -18.43 -5.17 -8.23
CA VAL A 148 -17.18 -4.70 -7.64
C VAL A 148 -17.50 -4.00 -6.32
N LEU A 149 -16.77 -4.35 -5.26
CA LEU A 149 -16.83 -3.62 -4.01
C LEU A 149 -15.99 -2.34 -4.11
N LEU A 150 -16.54 -1.24 -3.62
CA LEU A 150 -15.90 0.06 -3.57
C LEU A 150 -15.75 0.51 -2.12
N LEU A 151 -14.59 1.08 -1.79
CA LEU A 151 -14.31 1.71 -0.51
C LEU A 151 -14.31 3.23 -0.69
N GLN A 152 -15.36 3.87 -0.20
CA GLN A 152 -15.55 5.32 -0.16
C GLN A 152 -14.80 5.90 1.05
N VAL A 153 -13.88 6.81 0.78
CA VAL A 153 -13.00 7.42 1.77
C VAL A 153 -13.34 8.89 1.88
N ALA A 154 -13.76 9.30 3.07
CA ALA A 154 -14.05 10.70 3.38
C ALA A 154 -12.79 11.57 3.19
N PRO A 155 -12.95 12.85 2.83
CA PRO A 155 -11.83 13.76 2.68
C PRO A 155 -11.09 13.92 4.01
N SER A 156 -9.77 13.98 3.95
CA SER A 156 -8.91 14.26 5.11
C SER A 156 -7.92 15.35 4.76
N LYS A 157 -7.80 16.38 5.61
CA LYS A 157 -6.95 17.57 5.37
C LYS A 157 -7.40 18.34 4.12
N GLN A 158 -6.50 18.58 3.16
CA GLN A 158 -6.76 19.29 1.90
C GLN A 158 -7.12 18.32 0.75
N ASP A 159 -7.28 17.02 1.05
CA ASP A 159 -7.58 16.02 0.03
C ASP A 159 -9.08 15.95 -0.25
N ARG A 160 -9.40 15.34 -1.39
CA ARG A 160 -10.78 15.13 -1.83
C ARG A 160 -11.30 13.77 -1.41
N GLU A 161 -12.62 13.71 -1.29
CA GLU A 161 -13.34 12.44 -1.26
C GLU A 161 -12.93 11.57 -2.45
N ARG A 162 -12.78 10.28 -2.21
CA ARG A 162 -12.37 9.33 -3.25
C ARG A 162 -12.93 7.96 -3.00
N VAL A 163 -12.87 7.16 -4.04
CA VAL A 163 -13.33 5.78 -4.03
C VAL A 163 -12.20 4.88 -4.51
N LEU A 164 -11.98 3.80 -3.77
CA LEU A 164 -10.99 2.78 -4.07
C LEU A 164 -11.69 1.49 -4.50
N PRO A 165 -11.33 0.87 -5.64
CA PRO A 165 -11.78 -0.48 -5.94
C PRO A 165 -11.20 -1.45 -4.91
N VAL A 166 -12.03 -2.34 -4.37
CA VAL A 166 -11.63 -3.33 -3.37
C VAL A 166 -11.16 -4.59 -4.09
N CYS A 167 -9.87 -4.90 -3.97
CA CYS A 167 -9.33 -6.18 -4.45
C CYS A 167 -9.77 -7.35 -3.55
N PRO A 168 -9.67 -8.61 -4.01
CA PRO A 168 -10.08 -9.79 -3.24
C PRO A 168 -9.41 -9.88 -1.85
N GLU A 169 -8.13 -9.54 -1.75
CA GLU A 169 -7.39 -9.53 -0.48
C GLU A 169 -7.96 -8.51 0.49
N LEU A 170 -8.31 -7.32 -0.01
CA LEU A 170 -8.91 -6.27 0.82
C LEU A 170 -10.33 -6.65 1.22
N ALA A 171 -11.12 -7.23 0.32
CA ALA A 171 -12.46 -7.73 0.63
C ALA A 171 -12.41 -8.78 1.75
N HIS A 172 -11.45 -9.71 1.68
CA HIS A 172 -11.24 -10.73 2.71
C HIS A 172 -10.82 -10.11 4.06
N ALA A 173 -9.97 -9.09 4.04
CA ALA A 173 -9.57 -8.36 5.25
C ALA A 173 -10.75 -7.60 5.88
N LEU A 174 -11.50 -6.83 5.07
CA LEU A 174 -12.67 -6.07 5.50
C LEU A 174 -13.75 -7.00 6.07
N ALA A 175 -14.03 -8.14 5.43
CA ALA A 175 -15.00 -9.10 5.95
C ALA A 175 -14.63 -9.62 7.35
N GLN A 176 -13.35 -9.85 7.62
CA GLN A 176 -12.87 -10.25 8.95
C GLN A 176 -12.96 -9.13 9.98
N ILE A 177 -12.64 -7.91 9.58
CA ILE A 177 -12.78 -6.71 10.41
C ILE A 177 -14.24 -6.49 10.78
N ILE A 178 -15.16 -6.58 9.81
CA ILE A 178 -16.61 -6.45 10.04
C ILE A 178 -17.09 -7.50 11.04
N ARG A 179 -16.70 -8.76 10.86
CA ARG A 179 -17.04 -9.84 11.80
C ARG A 179 -16.52 -9.56 13.21
N ARG A 180 -15.27 -9.08 13.34
CA ARG A 180 -14.67 -8.72 14.63
C ARG A 180 -15.37 -7.53 15.29
N ALA A 181 -15.61 -6.47 14.51
CA ALA A 181 -16.21 -5.23 14.98
C ALA A 181 -17.66 -5.47 15.46
N ARG A 182 -18.42 -6.29 14.73
CA ARG A 182 -19.77 -6.76 15.08
C ARG A 182 -19.77 -7.67 16.31
N GLY A 183 -18.83 -8.60 16.39
CA GLY A 183 -18.84 -9.63 17.43
C GLY A 183 -20.13 -10.46 17.37
N HIS A 184 -20.82 -10.58 18.50
CA HIS A 184 -22.10 -11.30 18.63
C HIS A 184 -23.33 -10.39 18.45
N ALA A 185 -23.15 -9.10 18.15
CA ALA A 185 -24.26 -8.18 17.92
C ALA A 185 -24.91 -8.41 16.53
N PRO A 186 -26.18 -8.00 16.33
CA PRO A 186 -26.84 -8.11 15.01
C PRO A 186 -26.18 -7.21 13.95
N SER A 187 -25.63 -6.06 14.37
CA SER A 187 -24.93 -5.10 13.52
C SER A 187 -23.67 -4.57 14.21
N ILE A 188 -22.79 -3.91 13.46
CA ILE A 188 -21.63 -3.23 14.04
C ILE A 188 -22.15 -2.13 15.00
N PRO A 189 -21.73 -2.12 16.27
CA PRO A 189 -22.16 -1.10 17.22
C PRO A 189 -21.84 0.32 16.73
N CYS A 190 -22.84 1.20 16.74
CA CYS A 190 -22.63 2.62 16.48
C CYS A 190 -22.03 3.28 17.71
N ILE A 191 -20.88 3.91 17.56
CA ILE A 191 -20.19 4.61 18.66
C ILE A 191 -19.79 6.01 18.21
N PRO A 192 -19.83 7.01 19.12
CA PRO A 192 -19.35 8.35 18.82
C PRO A 192 -17.82 8.34 18.68
N ARG A 193 -17.29 9.22 17.83
CA ARG A 193 -15.85 9.46 17.66
C ARG A 193 -15.55 10.91 18.03
N TYR A 194 -14.52 11.13 18.83
CA TYR A 194 -13.93 12.45 19.00
C TYR A 194 -13.01 12.77 17.82
N ASP A 195 -13.26 13.89 17.16
CA ASP A 195 -12.38 14.42 16.15
C ASP A 195 -11.32 15.33 16.79
N PRO A 196 -10.03 14.98 16.75
CA PRO A 196 -8.99 15.80 17.38
C PRO A 196 -8.67 17.09 16.63
N LEU A 197 -9.02 17.19 15.35
CA LEU A 197 -8.81 18.39 14.53
C LEU A 197 -9.93 19.40 14.76
N GLU A 198 -11.19 18.94 14.65
CA GLU A 198 -12.39 19.76 14.86
C GLU A 198 -12.74 19.95 16.34
N ARG A 199 -12.15 19.12 17.23
CA ARG A 199 -12.41 19.09 18.67
C ARG A 199 -13.88 18.86 19.04
N THR A 200 -14.59 18.09 18.23
CA THR A 200 -16.01 17.79 18.41
C THR A 200 -16.25 16.28 18.50
N ILE A 201 -17.37 15.90 19.09
CA ILE A 201 -17.83 14.50 19.12
C ILE A 201 -18.88 14.35 18.02
N GLY A 202 -18.60 13.49 17.04
CA GLY A 202 -19.51 13.20 15.95
C GLY A 202 -20.66 12.28 16.35
N ALA A 203 -21.67 12.19 15.49
CA ALA A 203 -22.78 11.25 15.65
C ALA A 203 -22.27 9.79 15.75
N PRO A 204 -22.96 8.91 16.51
CA PRO A 204 -22.59 7.52 16.57
C PRO A 204 -22.70 6.83 15.20
N LEU A 205 -21.59 6.25 14.72
CA LEU A 205 -21.51 5.56 13.44
C LEU A 205 -20.91 4.16 13.59
N PRO A 206 -21.18 3.22 12.66
CA PRO A 206 -20.65 1.85 12.72
C PRO A 206 -19.19 1.80 12.25
N TYR A 207 -18.28 2.41 13.01
CA TYR A 207 -16.84 2.43 12.70
C TYR A 207 -16.26 1.02 12.62
N LEU A 208 -15.36 0.77 11.67
CA LEU A 208 -14.74 -0.55 11.48
C LEU A 208 -13.64 -0.80 12.52
N PHE A 209 -12.85 0.22 12.83
CA PHE A 209 -11.72 0.15 13.77
C PHE A 209 -12.15 0.61 15.15
N GLN A 210 -12.83 -0.30 15.85
CA GLN A 210 -13.31 -0.08 17.20
C GLN A 210 -13.07 -1.32 18.07
N GLY A 211 -12.85 -1.11 19.36
CA GLY A 211 -12.55 -2.20 20.27
C GLY A 211 -12.61 -1.77 21.74
N GLY A 212 -12.13 -2.64 22.60
CA GLY A 212 -12.22 -2.49 24.05
C GLY A 212 -13.46 -3.16 24.68
N PRO A 213 -13.52 -3.21 26.02
CA PRO A 213 -14.64 -3.79 26.76
C PRO A 213 -15.96 -3.11 26.42
N LYS A 214 -17.10 -3.82 26.53
CA LYS A 214 -18.43 -3.29 26.16
C LYS A 214 -18.75 -1.91 26.75
N ARG A 215 -18.33 -1.63 28.00
CA ARG A 215 -18.55 -0.36 28.71
C ARG A 215 -17.59 0.78 28.33
N GLN A 216 -16.49 0.47 27.64
CA GLN A 216 -15.43 1.41 27.25
C GLN A 216 -15.08 1.26 25.77
N ARG A 217 -16.02 0.72 24.97
CA ARG A 217 -15.78 0.48 23.56
C ARG A 217 -15.65 1.82 22.87
N GLY A 218 -14.54 1.99 22.15
CA GLY A 218 -14.20 3.24 21.49
C GLY A 218 -13.61 2.98 20.11
N VAL A 219 -13.62 4.03 19.28
CA VAL A 219 -12.88 4.06 18.01
C VAL A 219 -11.40 4.12 18.34
N PHE A 220 -10.57 3.39 17.60
CA PHE A 220 -9.13 3.46 17.79
C PHE A 220 -8.59 4.85 17.45
N CYS A 221 -7.73 5.37 18.31
CA CYS A 221 -6.99 6.60 18.04
C CYS A 221 -5.69 6.32 17.27
N ARG A 222 -5.09 7.39 16.73
CA ARG A 222 -3.84 7.33 15.96
C ARG A 222 -2.68 6.78 16.78
N GLU A 223 -2.65 7.10 18.07
CA GLU A 223 -1.63 6.65 19.02
C GLU A 223 -1.73 5.14 19.23
N HIS A 224 -2.95 4.59 19.31
CA HIS A 224 -3.16 3.16 19.42
C HIS A 224 -2.66 2.43 18.17
N ILE A 225 -3.02 2.92 16.98
CA ILE A 225 -2.53 2.37 15.69
C ILE A 225 -0.99 2.43 15.62
N ARG A 226 -0.39 3.56 16.01
CA ARG A 226 1.06 3.72 16.06
C ARG A 226 1.70 2.70 17.01
N ALA A 227 1.09 2.46 18.17
CA ALA A 227 1.59 1.48 19.14
C ALA A 227 1.53 0.06 18.58
N LEU A 228 0.45 -0.33 17.89
CA LEU A 228 0.34 -1.64 17.22
C LEU A 228 1.49 -1.88 16.23
N LEU A 229 1.70 -0.93 15.31
CA LEU A 229 2.75 -1.02 14.28
C LEU A 229 4.17 -1.00 14.87
N ARG A 230 4.42 -0.12 15.84
CA ARG A 230 5.72 -0.03 16.53
C ARG A 230 6.05 -1.33 17.23
N ASN A 231 5.08 -1.89 17.96
CA ASN A 231 5.30 -3.11 18.69
C ASN A 231 5.55 -4.31 17.77
N ALA A 232 4.80 -4.44 16.68
CA ALA A 232 5.05 -5.48 15.68
C ALA A 232 6.44 -5.34 15.04
N SER A 233 6.89 -4.10 14.80
CA SER A 233 8.23 -3.84 14.27
C SER A 233 9.33 -4.23 15.27
N LEU A 234 9.12 -3.98 16.57
CA LEU A 234 10.00 -4.42 17.65
C LEU A 234 10.02 -5.95 17.78
N GLU A 235 8.86 -6.60 17.71
CA GLU A 235 8.72 -8.06 17.79
C GLU A 235 9.42 -8.77 16.62
N LEU A 236 9.41 -8.18 15.42
CA LEU A 236 10.14 -8.67 14.27
C LEU A 236 11.65 -8.34 14.33
N GLY A 237 12.07 -7.39 15.17
CA GLY A 237 13.47 -6.99 15.31
C GLY A 237 13.99 -6.11 14.17
N LEU A 238 13.13 -5.26 13.59
CA LEU A 238 13.50 -4.34 12.51
C LEU A 238 14.63 -3.41 12.91
N ARG A 239 15.70 -3.40 12.11
CA ARG A 239 16.88 -2.55 12.29
C ARG A 239 17.37 -1.96 10.97
N ASP A 240 17.92 -0.76 11.04
CA ASP A 240 18.71 -0.15 9.97
C ASP A 240 20.14 -0.74 9.94
N LYS A 241 20.92 -0.40 8.92
CA LYS A 241 22.30 -0.87 8.69
C LYS A 241 23.26 -0.56 9.83
N ASP A 242 22.99 0.50 10.59
CA ASP A 242 23.75 0.91 11.78
C ASP A 242 23.28 0.19 13.07
N GLY A 243 22.29 -0.70 12.97
CA GLY A 243 21.70 -1.43 14.10
C GLY A 243 20.59 -0.68 14.82
N THR A 244 20.29 0.57 14.44
CA THR A 244 19.22 1.38 15.04
C THR A 244 17.85 0.75 14.77
N ALA A 245 17.00 0.65 15.79
CA ALA A 245 15.66 0.11 15.64
C ALA A 245 14.79 1.01 14.76
N VAL A 246 14.14 0.42 13.76
CA VAL A 246 13.24 1.12 12.84
C VAL A 246 11.82 0.56 12.94
N PHE A 247 10.83 1.41 12.65
CA PHE A 247 9.43 1.07 12.86
C PHE A 247 8.60 1.48 11.66
N PHE A 248 7.67 0.61 11.24
CA PHE A 248 6.66 0.99 10.29
C PHE A 248 5.71 2.03 10.88
N GLN A 249 5.48 3.11 10.12
CA GLN A 249 4.45 4.10 10.36
C GLN A 249 3.35 3.99 9.30
N ALA A 250 2.13 4.46 9.61
CA ALA A 250 1.03 4.51 8.64
C ALA A 250 1.44 5.19 7.32
N HIS A 251 2.26 6.25 7.43
CA HIS A 251 2.75 6.99 6.28
C HIS A 251 3.73 6.20 5.40
N ASP A 252 4.44 5.21 5.96
CA ASP A 252 5.36 4.35 5.21
C ASP A 252 4.56 3.46 4.27
N PHE A 253 3.48 2.83 4.76
CA PHE A 253 2.58 2.03 3.91
C PHE A 253 1.99 2.85 2.77
N ARG A 254 1.55 4.08 3.04
CA ARG A 254 1.03 4.98 1.99
C ARG A 254 2.06 5.27 0.90
N ARG A 255 3.32 5.49 1.28
CA ARG A 255 4.42 5.73 0.32
C ARG A 255 4.80 4.46 -0.45
N LEU A 256 4.83 3.32 0.23
CA LEU A 256 5.10 2.02 -0.39
C LEU A 256 4.00 1.66 -1.39
N PHE A 257 2.73 1.80 -1.01
CA PHE A 257 1.59 1.62 -1.91
C PHE A 257 1.69 2.53 -3.14
N ALA A 258 1.97 3.82 -2.95
CA ALA A 258 2.11 4.76 -4.07
C ALA A 258 3.27 4.40 -5.01
N THR A 259 4.42 4.03 -4.44
CA THR A 259 5.62 3.63 -5.17
C THR A 259 5.37 2.35 -5.95
N GLU A 260 4.81 1.33 -5.30
CA GLU A 260 4.48 0.05 -5.91
C GLU A 260 3.44 0.19 -7.03
N ALA A 261 2.39 0.98 -6.82
CA ALA A 261 1.36 1.21 -7.84
C ALA A 261 1.96 1.83 -9.12
N VAL A 262 2.77 2.88 -8.96
CA VAL A 262 3.40 3.55 -10.12
C VAL A 262 4.45 2.66 -10.78
N ASN A 263 5.27 1.96 -9.99
CA ASN A 263 6.26 1.03 -10.52
C ASN A 263 5.58 -0.16 -11.24
N ASN A 264 4.39 -0.59 -10.81
CA ASN A 264 3.62 -1.60 -11.54
C ASN A 264 2.82 -1.04 -12.74
N GLY A 265 3.09 0.20 -13.14
CA GLY A 265 2.61 0.79 -14.38
C GLY A 265 1.32 1.59 -14.24
N LEU A 266 0.83 1.85 -13.02
CA LEU A 266 -0.29 2.75 -12.81
C LEU A 266 0.13 4.20 -13.12
N PRO A 267 -0.57 4.91 -14.03
CA PRO A 267 -0.22 6.30 -14.32
C PRO A 267 -0.27 7.17 -13.07
N LEU A 268 0.71 8.08 -12.92
CA LEU A 268 0.86 8.93 -11.73
C LEU A 268 -0.41 9.71 -11.36
N HIS A 269 -1.15 10.19 -12.36
CA HIS A 269 -2.39 10.93 -12.14
C HIS A 269 -3.54 10.05 -11.62
N ILE A 270 -3.57 8.76 -11.99
CA ILE A 270 -4.52 7.79 -11.43
C ILE A 270 -4.10 7.43 -10.00
N ALA A 271 -2.81 7.19 -9.75
CA ALA A 271 -2.30 6.98 -8.40
C ALA A 271 -2.62 8.17 -7.47
N ALA A 272 -2.50 9.40 -7.98
CA ALA A 272 -2.89 10.61 -7.25
C ALA A 272 -4.38 10.61 -6.87
N LYS A 273 -5.26 10.21 -7.81
CA LYS A 273 -6.70 10.11 -7.58
C LYS A 273 -7.05 9.03 -6.54
N LEU A 274 -6.39 7.87 -6.60
CA LEU A 274 -6.55 6.81 -5.58
C LEU A 274 -6.07 7.26 -4.20
N LEU A 275 -5.05 8.11 -4.12
CA LEU A 275 -4.55 8.67 -2.86
C LEU A 275 -5.36 9.87 -2.38
N GLY A 276 -6.16 10.52 -3.23
CA GLY A 276 -6.95 11.70 -2.88
C GLY A 276 -6.20 13.02 -3.01
N HIS A 277 -5.00 13.00 -3.58
CA HIS A 277 -4.16 14.19 -3.69
C HIS A 277 -4.77 15.19 -4.69
N ALA A 278 -4.95 16.43 -4.24
CA ALA A 278 -5.39 17.53 -5.10
C ALA A 278 -4.30 18.00 -6.08
N ASP A 279 -3.03 17.89 -5.68
CA ASP A 279 -1.86 18.25 -6.51
C ASP A 279 -1.03 17.00 -6.87
N LEU A 280 -0.70 16.87 -8.15
CA LEU A 280 0.19 15.82 -8.66
C LEU A 280 1.61 15.90 -8.07
N ASN A 281 2.07 17.10 -7.70
CA ASN A 281 3.38 17.26 -7.04
C ASN A 281 3.41 16.57 -5.68
N THR A 282 2.26 16.49 -4.97
CA THR A 282 2.14 15.72 -3.74
C THR A 282 2.46 14.26 -4.04
N THR A 283 1.80 13.64 -5.03
CA THR A 283 2.05 12.24 -5.43
C THR A 283 3.49 12.01 -5.88
N ARG A 284 4.10 12.95 -6.64
CA ARG A 284 5.53 12.89 -7.01
C ARG A 284 6.45 12.85 -5.78
N GLY A 285 6.03 13.43 -4.66
CA GLY A 285 6.74 13.32 -3.38
C GLY A 285 6.64 11.95 -2.72
N TYR A 286 5.62 11.15 -3.05
CA TYR A 286 5.39 9.81 -2.48
C TYR A 286 6.07 8.70 -3.27
N VAL A 287 6.25 8.87 -4.58
CA VAL A 287 6.88 7.89 -5.46
C VAL A 287 8.40 8.02 -5.38
N ALA A 288 9.08 6.92 -5.02
CA ALA A 288 10.50 6.76 -5.24
C ALA A 288 10.70 6.08 -6.61
N VAL A 289 11.15 6.83 -7.61
CA VAL A 289 11.51 6.27 -8.92
C VAL A 289 12.96 5.80 -8.85
N TYR A 290 13.20 4.54 -9.17
CA TYR A 290 14.52 3.92 -9.19
C TYR A 290 15.06 3.89 -10.64
N GLU A 291 16.38 3.94 -10.83
CA GLU A 291 16.99 3.98 -12.17
C GLU A 291 16.65 2.73 -13.01
N ASP A 292 16.76 1.54 -12.41
CA ASP A 292 16.35 0.28 -13.04
C ASP A 292 14.87 0.30 -13.46
N GLU A 293 14.02 0.97 -12.68
CA GLU A 293 12.59 1.11 -12.99
C GLU A 293 12.37 2.03 -14.18
N VAL A 294 13.16 3.10 -14.33
CA VAL A 294 13.10 3.96 -15.53
C VAL A 294 13.41 3.16 -16.78
N VAL A 295 14.49 2.37 -16.75
CA VAL A 295 14.89 1.51 -17.86
C VAL A 295 13.79 0.49 -18.17
N ARG A 296 13.30 -0.23 -17.15
CA ARG A 296 12.25 -1.25 -17.30
C ARG A 296 10.95 -0.66 -17.84
N HIS A 297 10.50 0.48 -17.32
CA HIS A 297 9.30 1.17 -17.80
C HIS A 297 9.46 1.62 -19.25
N TYR A 298 10.62 2.18 -19.61
CA TYR A 298 10.89 2.60 -20.97
C TYR A 298 10.92 1.42 -21.95
N GLN A 299 11.59 0.32 -21.57
CA GLN A 299 11.60 -0.91 -22.37
C GLN A 299 10.20 -1.51 -22.52
N THR A 300 9.39 -1.55 -21.46
CA THR A 300 7.99 -2.02 -21.50
C THR A 300 7.14 -1.15 -22.40
N TYR A 301 7.30 0.18 -22.33
CA TYR A 301 6.63 1.13 -23.20
C TYR A 301 6.98 0.89 -24.68
N LEU A 302 8.28 0.71 -24.98
CA LEU A 302 8.74 0.38 -26.32
C LEU A 302 8.19 -0.97 -26.80
N ALA A 303 8.21 -2.00 -25.96
CA ALA A 303 7.69 -3.33 -26.28
C ALA A 303 6.18 -3.28 -26.60
N ARG A 304 5.39 -2.61 -25.77
CA ARG A 304 3.95 -2.39 -26.04
C ARG A 304 3.74 -1.67 -27.37
N ARG A 305 4.48 -0.59 -27.62
CA ARG A 305 4.39 0.15 -28.88
C ARG A 305 4.74 -0.71 -30.10
N ARG A 306 5.75 -1.58 -29.98
CA ARG A 306 6.12 -2.54 -31.04
C ARG A 306 5.03 -3.58 -31.28
N ALA A 307 4.39 -4.08 -30.22
CA ALA A 307 3.32 -5.07 -30.33
C ALA A 307 2.07 -4.56 -31.07
N PHE A 308 1.78 -3.25 -30.98
CA PHE A 308 0.66 -2.63 -31.71
C PHE A 308 0.99 -2.29 -33.18
N ARG A 309 2.24 -2.43 -33.62
CA ARG A 309 2.59 -2.18 -35.01
C ARG A 309 2.46 -3.46 -35.84
N PRO A 310 1.99 -3.35 -37.09
CA PRO A 310 2.01 -4.47 -38.02
C PRO A 310 3.43 -5.07 -38.15
N PRO A 311 3.58 -6.41 -38.12
CA PRO A 311 4.89 -7.06 -38.20
C PRO A 311 5.72 -6.68 -39.43
N HIS A 312 5.06 -6.33 -40.55
CA HIS A 312 5.72 -5.95 -41.80
C HIS A 312 6.49 -4.63 -41.73
N GLU A 313 6.20 -3.76 -40.75
CA GLU A 313 6.96 -2.53 -40.52
C GLU A 313 8.35 -2.77 -39.91
N TYR A 314 8.58 -3.95 -39.32
CA TYR A 314 9.85 -4.34 -38.71
C TYR A 314 10.56 -5.46 -39.47
N ARG A 315 10.20 -5.70 -40.74
CA ARG A 315 10.93 -6.66 -41.55
C ARG A 315 12.37 -6.18 -41.72
N GLU A 316 13.32 -7.11 -41.61
CA GLU A 316 14.69 -6.81 -42.00
C GLU A 316 14.69 -6.47 -43.49
N PRO A 317 15.23 -5.31 -43.91
CA PRO A 317 15.36 -4.99 -45.32
C PRO A 317 16.24 -6.05 -45.98
N THR A 318 15.86 -6.49 -47.17
CA THR A 318 16.64 -7.44 -47.96
C THR A 318 17.95 -6.80 -48.43
N ASP A 319 18.95 -7.63 -48.77
CA ASP A 319 20.20 -7.14 -49.34
C ASP A 319 19.99 -6.31 -50.61
N ALA A 320 18.96 -6.63 -51.41
CA ALA A 320 18.59 -5.87 -52.60
C ALA A 320 18.06 -4.48 -52.26
N GLU A 321 17.23 -4.35 -51.23
CA GLU A 321 16.71 -3.06 -50.77
C GLU A 321 17.78 -2.22 -50.06
N TRP A 322 18.69 -2.87 -49.32
CA TRP A 322 19.87 -2.22 -48.79
C TRP A 322 20.81 -1.73 -49.89
N ALA A 323 21.02 -2.53 -50.92
CA ALA A 323 21.78 -2.13 -52.10
C ALA A 323 21.11 -0.96 -52.82
N GLU A 324 19.79 -1.00 -53.03
CA GLU A 324 19.00 0.08 -53.62
C GLU A 324 19.08 1.38 -52.80
N PHE A 325 18.89 1.29 -51.48
CA PHE A 325 19.04 2.41 -50.56
C PHE A 325 20.46 2.98 -50.60
N ALA A 326 21.50 2.15 -50.60
CA ALA A 326 22.88 2.60 -50.70
C ALA A 326 23.19 3.21 -52.08
N GLN A 327 22.63 2.65 -53.16
CA GLN A 327 22.77 3.18 -54.53
C GLN A 327 22.03 4.50 -54.72
N HIS A 328 20.93 4.72 -54.00
CA HIS A 328 20.17 5.97 -54.03
C HIS A 328 21.05 7.19 -53.70
N PHE A 329 21.99 7.05 -52.75
CA PHE A 329 22.95 8.13 -52.42
C PHE A 329 24.12 8.23 -53.41
N ARG A 330 24.46 7.14 -54.12
CA ARG A 330 25.55 7.13 -55.11
C ARG A 330 25.12 7.61 -56.50
N ARG A 331 23.85 7.41 -56.89
CA ARG A 331 23.32 7.71 -58.23
C ARG A 331 22.95 9.18 -58.46
N ARG A 332 23.13 10.06 -57.47
CA ARG A 332 22.72 11.47 -57.57
C ARG A 332 23.86 12.48 -57.42
N LYS A 333 25.06 12.11 -57.86
CA LYS A 333 26.07 13.10 -58.23
C LYS A 333 25.59 13.81 -59.51
N LEU A 334 25.14 15.04 -59.36
CA LEU A 334 24.79 15.90 -60.48
C LEU A 334 26.01 16.73 -60.85
N ALA A 335 26.03 17.31 -62.06
CA ALA A 335 27.15 18.11 -62.52
C ALA A 335 27.46 19.33 -61.61
N LEU A 336 26.51 19.76 -60.78
CA LEU A 336 26.59 20.96 -59.95
C LEU A 336 26.59 20.70 -58.43
N GLY A 337 26.54 19.43 -58.00
CA GLY A 337 26.45 19.08 -56.57
C GLY A 337 25.69 17.78 -56.33
N ASP A 338 25.36 17.52 -55.07
CA ASP A 338 24.66 16.31 -54.66
C ASP A 338 23.17 16.60 -54.42
N CYS A 339 22.29 15.70 -54.85
CA CYS A 339 20.86 15.81 -54.57
C CYS A 339 20.51 15.14 -53.22
N TYR A 340 20.09 15.95 -52.24
CA TYR A 340 19.76 15.53 -50.86
C TYR A 340 18.30 15.08 -50.68
N ARG A 341 17.65 14.68 -51.77
CA ARG A 341 16.24 14.28 -51.74
C ARG A 341 16.02 13.00 -50.92
N PRO A 342 14.99 12.90 -50.06
CA PRO A 342 14.74 11.69 -49.28
C PRO A 342 14.47 10.44 -50.13
N TYR A 343 14.93 9.28 -49.64
CA TYR A 343 14.68 7.97 -50.24
C TYR A 343 13.17 7.69 -50.38
N GLY A 344 12.75 7.09 -51.49
CA GLY A 344 11.35 6.73 -51.74
C GLY A 344 10.44 7.88 -52.20
N THR A 345 11.00 8.98 -52.71
CA THR A 345 10.21 10.07 -53.30
C THR A 345 10.52 10.23 -54.80
N ASP A 346 9.50 10.42 -55.66
CA ASP A 346 9.60 10.51 -57.14
C ASP A 346 9.80 11.94 -57.69
N CYS A 347 10.77 12.14 -58.58
CA CYS A 347 11.11 13.51 -59.02
C CYS A 347 10.25 13.85 -60.22
N PRO A 348 9.36 14.86 -60.15
CA PRO A 348 8.57 15.25 -61.31
C PRO A 348 9.41 16.00 -62.37
N HIS A 349 10.69 16.27 -62.09
CA HIS A 349 11.58 17.03 -62.96
C HIS A 349 12.87 16.25 -63.20
N GLU A 350 13.06 15.79 -64.44
CA GLU A 350 14.22 14.98 -64.81
C GLU A 350 15.51 15.82 -64.93
N HIS A 351 15.40 17.12 -65.27
CA HIS A 351 16.56 17.98 -65.56
C HIS A 351 16.52 19.42 -64.98
N ALA A 352 15.62 19.73 -64.04
CA ALA A 352 15.47 21.09 -63.48
C ALA A 352 16.27 21.33 -62.16
N CYS A 353 17.40 20.65 -61.97
CA CYS A 353 18.08 20.60 -60.66
C CYS A 353 18.72 21.93 -60.22
N ILE A 354 19.08 22.83 -61.15
CA ILE A 354 19.82 24.08 -60.88
C ILE A 354 19.12 25.00 -59.86
N ARG A 355 17.78 24.99 -59.84
CA ARG A 355 16.97 25.79 -58.91
C ARG A 355 16.30 24.94 -57.82
N CYS A 356 16.66 23.65 -57.73
CA CYS A 356 16.06 22.75 -56.79
C CYS A 356 16.62 23.04 -55.38
N PRO A 357 15.78 23.32 -54.37
CA PRO A 357 16.25 23.56 -53.00
C PRO A 357 16.89 22.32 -52.35
N MET A 358 16.79 21.15 -53.00
CA MET A 358 17.39 19.90 -52.56
C MET A 358 18.78 19.64 -53.17
N LEU A 359 19.27 20.51 -54.07
CA LEU A 359 20.65 20.47 -54.60
C LEU A 359 21.59 21.17 -53.61
N ARG A 360 22.70 20.53 -53.23
CA ARG A 360 23.72 21.12 -52.35
C ARG A 360 25.14 20.95 -52.87
#